data_AF-A0A858WZU1-F1
#
_entry.id   AF-A0A858WZU1-F1
#
_cell.length_a   1.000
_cell.length_b   1.000
_cell.length_c   1.000
_cell.angle_alpha   90.00
_cell.angle_beta   90.00
_cell.angle_gamma   90.00
#
_symmetry.space_group_name_H-M   'P 1'
#
loop_
_entity.id
_entity.type
_entity.pdbx_description
1 polymer ?
#
loop_
_entity_poly.entity_id
_entity_poly.type
_entity_poly.pdbx_seq_one_letter_code
_entity_poly.pdbx_strand_id
1 'polypeptide(L)'
;MSVNAGSGSRPRSHIVLTSHGASSGVAADAPVLNWGALDPKVRGPVVATLTDPKRRNAIGTHAGGYAVYRALAISAGALPADFKADLTNTAPSDRIGPHPQWGDPKKIVSLDPFGHMVGEVFADEIAAGLDVRPTIAVTRAHIDMPEIRDAIRLGRLKIDGDIIGPKGDVRVTKAAIDPVWYLPGIAERFDVSEGQLRRDLFEYTGGMFPELVTRGDLKAFLPPIGGMTLYMFGDVSKIGDGVTPLACRVHDECNGSDVFSSDICTCRPYLAHGIELCVEMAQQGGTGLVVYNRKEGRALGEVTKFLVYNARKRQEGGDRPDAYFKRTECVAGVQDMRFQELMPDVFQWLGVTRIDRFASMSDMKFNALERAGIEIGERVPIPEDLIPPDARVEMEAKVSAGYYSGGAFNSTYDETQGRGLKE
;
A
#
# COMPACT_ATOMS: atom_id res chain seq x y z
N MET A 1 21.07 24.84 -29.81
CA MET A 1 20.09 24.56 -30.89
C MET A 1 18.73 25.00 -30.38
N SER A 2 18.17 26.06 -30.97
CA SER A 2 16.89 26.65 -30.57
C SER A 2 15.75 25.66 -30.83
N VAL A 3 15.01 25.30 -29.79
CA VAL A 3 13.82 24.47 -29.91
C VAL A 3 12.65 25.39 -30.22
N ASN A 4 12.11 25.24 -31.42
CA ASN A 4 10.92 25.92 -31.90
C ASN A 4 9.74 25.56 -30.99
N ALA A 5 9.30 26.48 -30.15
CA ALA A 5 8.04 26.39 -29.43
C ALA A 5 6.90 26.61 -30.44
N GLY A 6 6.43 25.52 -31.05
CA GLY A 6 5.23 25.52 -31.89
C GLY A 6 4.03 25.96 -31.05
N SER A 7 3.60 27.19 -31.27
CA SER A 7 2.37 27.77 -30.73
C SER A 7 1.17 27.05 -31.32
N GLY A 8 0.65 26.09 -30.57
CA GLY A 8 -0.61 25.39 -30.86
C GLY A 8 -1.42 25.22 -29.58
N SER A 9 -1.71 26.30 -28.86
CA SER A 9 -2.69 26.26 -27.78
C SER A 9 -4.08 26.06 -28.38
N ARG A 10 -4.51 24.80 -28.52
CA ARG A 10 -5.93 24.51 -28.71
C ARG A 10 -6.66 25.17 -27.53
N PRO A 11 -7.68 26.01 -27.77
CA PRO A 11 -8.45 26.64 -26.70
C PRO A 11 -9.03 25.52 -25.81
N ARG A 12 -8.88 25.64 -24.49
CA ARG A 12 -9.48 24.71 -23.53
C ARG A 12 -10.98 24.69 -23.78
N SER A 13 -11.48 23.57 -24.31
CA SER A 13 -12.92 23.32 -24.43
C SER A 13 -13.59 23.39 -23.05
N HIS A 14 -14.88 23.70 -23.05
CA HIS A 14 -15.76 23.74 -21.87
C HIS A 14 -15.43 22.60 -20.89
N ILE A 15 -15.26 22.91 -19.59
CA ILE A 15 -15.12 21.88 -18.56
C ILE A 15 -16.44 21.11 -18.53
N VAL A 16 -16.44 19.86 -18.98
CA VAL A 16 -17.61 18.99 -18.88
C VAL A 16 -17.67 18.50 -17.45
N LEU A 17 -18.51 19.13 -16.64
CA LEU A 17 -18.85 18.63 -15.32
C LEU A 17 -19.65 17.34 -15.52
N THR A 18 -19.02 16.23 -15.15
CA THR A 18 -19.58 14.87 -15.15
C THR A 18 -20.63 14.64 -14.06
N SER A 19 -21.02 15.70 -13.34
CA SER A 19 -21.95 15.73 -12.22
C SER A 19 -23.42 15.56 -12.61
N HIS A 20 -23.75 15.63 -13.91
CA HIS A 20 -25.10 15.37 -14.40
C HIS A 20 -25.10 14.07 -15.20
N GLY A 21 -25.84 13.09 -14.67
CA GLY A 21 -25.96 11.77 -15.29
C GLY A 21 -26.47 11.87 -16.72
N ALA A 22 -25.90 11.04 -17.60
CA ALA A 22 -26.72 10.55 -18.69
C ALA A 22 -27.94 9.92 -18.03
N SER A 23 -29.13 10.42 -18.34
CA SER A 23 -30.38 9.71 -18.04
C SER A 23 -30.21 8.29 -18.59
N SER A 24 -30.05 7.31 -17.70
CA SER A 24 -29.68 5.91 -17.94
C SER A 24 -28.18 5.58 -18.03
N GLY A 25 -27.71 4.85 -17.01
CA GLY A 25 -26.62 3.88 -17.12
C GLY A 25 -25.19 4.40 -17.17
N VAL A 26 -24.27 3.43 -17.07
CA VAL A 26 -22.90 3.53 -17.59
C VAL A 26 -23.01 4.18 -18.96
N ALA A 27 -22.22 5.22 -19.23
CA ALA A 27 -22.25 5.88 -20.53
C ALA A 27 -22.17 4.81 -21.63
N ALA A 28 -23.05 4.88 -22.64
CA ALA A 28 -23.35 3.76 -23.54
C ALA A 28 -22.11 3.09 -24.19
N ASP A 29 -20.99 3.81 -24.25
CA ASP A 29 -19.74 3.40 -24.88
C ASP A 29 -18.65 2.96 -23.87
N ALA A 30 -18.91 2.99 -22.56
CA ALA A 30 -17.98 2.55 -21.53
C ALA A 30 -17.98 1.02 -21.38
N PRO A 31 -16.80 0.40 -21.23
CA PRO A 31 -16.70 -1.05 -21.10
C PRO A 31 -17.32 -1.52 -19.78
N VAL A 32 -18.00 -2.66 -19.84
CA VAL A 32 -18.59 -3.31 -18.67
C VAL A 32 -17.48 -3.75 -17.72
N LEU A 33 -17.68 -3.53 -16.42
CA LEU A 33 -16.74 -3.90 -15.35
C LEU A 33 -17.39 -4.92 -14.42
N ASN A 34 -17.17 -6.21 -14.67
CA ASN A 34 -17.72 -7.30 -13.86
C ASN A 34 -16.72 -7.70 -12.76
N TRP A 35 -16.63 -6.89 -11.70
CA TRP A 35 -15.69 -7.12 -10.60
C TRP A 35 -15.77 -8.55 -10.06
N GLY A 36 -14.62 -9.19 -9.83
CA GLY A 36 -14.53 -10.58 -9.39
C GLY A 36 -14.68 -11.64 -10.50
N ALA A 37 -14.83 -11.28 -11.77
CA ALA A 37 -14.71 -12.28 -12.84
C ALA A 37 -13.24 -12.66 -13.08
N LEU A 38 -12.97 -13.97 -13.18
CA LEU A 38 -11.62 -14.52 -13.38
C LEU A 38 -11.15 -14.44 -14.83
N ASP A 39 -12.06 -14.51 -15.81
CA ASP A 39 -11.72 -14.29 -17.22
C ASP A 39 -11.59 -12.77 -17.48
N PRO A 40 -10.40 -12.25 -17.87
CA PRO A 40 -10.22 -10.82 -18.13
C PRO A 40 -11.20 -10.26 -19.16
N LYS A 41 -11.62 -11.05 -20.16
CA LYS A 41 -12.57 -10.60 -21.19
C LYS A 41 -13.98 -10.40 -20.63
N VAL A 42 -14.38 -11.24 -19.67
CA VAL A 42 -15.64 -11.08 -18.95
C VAL A 42 -15.52 -9.98 -17.89
N ARG A 43 -14.37 -9.90 -17.23
CA ARG A 43 -14.05 -8.94 -16.17
C ARG A 43 -14.08 -7.50 -16.67
N GLY A 44 -13.52 -7.26 -17.86
CA GLY A 44 -13.37 -5.95 -18.47
C GLY A 44 -12.32 -5.05 -17.78
N PRO A 45 -11.74 -4.08 -18.51
CA PRO A 45 -10.68 -3.21 -18.00
C PRO A 45 -11.22 -2.14 -17.04
N VAL A 46 -10.38 -1.71 -16.10
CA VAL A 46 -10.60 -0.48 -15.33
C VAL A 46 -10.20 0.73 -16.19
N VAL A 47 -11.15 1.63 -16.45
CA VAL A 47 -10.95 2.80 -17.31
C VAL A 47 -11.33 4.07 -16.56
N ALA A 48 -10.31 4.85 -16.18
CA ALA A 48 -10.45 6.17 -15.57
C ALA A 48 -9.95 7.27 -16.52
N THR A 49 -10.38 7.23 -17.78
CA THR A 49 -9.94 8.17 -18.82
C THR A 49 -10.43 9.60 -18.55
N LEU A 50 -9.58 10.58 -18.85
CA LEU A 50 -9.89 12.01 -18.75
C LEU A 50 -10.23 12.65 -20.09
N THR A 51 -9.82 12.03 -21.20
CA THR A 51 -10.01 12.56 -22.56
C THR A 51 -11.36 12.22 -23.14
N ASP A 52 -11.94 11.07 -22.74
CA ASP A 52 -13.27 10.65 -23.17
C ASP A 52 -14.11 10.18 -21.97
N PRO A 53 -14.72 11.11 -21.21
CA PRO A 53 -15.51 10.77 -20.02
C PRO A 53 -16.71 9.85 -20.29
N LYS A 54 -17.12 9.65 -21.55
CA LYS A 54 -18.18 8.69 -21.91
C LYS A 54 -17.69 7.24 -21.94
N ARG A 55 -16.39 7.00 -21.96
CA ARG A 55 -15.81 5.64 -22.01
C ARG A 55 -15.23 5.18 -20.67
N ARG A 56 -15.37 5.98 -19.60
CA ARG A 56 -14.88 5.61 -18.26
C ARG A 56 -15.90 4.75 -17.51
N ASN A 57 -15.39 3.81 -16.72
CA ASN A 57 -16.17 2.96 -15.81
C ASN A 57 -15.68 3.04 -14.35
N ALA A 58 -14.75 3.95 -14.07
CA ALA A 58 -14.23 4.22 -12.73
C ALA A 58 -14.23 5.73 -12.39
N ILE A 59 -14.32 6.02 -11.09
CA ILE A 59 -14.16 7.35 -10.51
C ILE A 59 -12.65 7.63 -10.32
N GLY A 60 -12.21 8.88 -10.50
CA GLY A 60 -10.82 9.28 -10.31
C GLY A 60 -10.01 9.27 -11.60
N THR A 61 -8.70 9.02 -11.47
CA THR A 61 -7.74 8.95 -12.60
C THR A 61 -6.64 7.95 -12.28
N HIS A 62 -6.05 7.37 -13.32
CA HIS A 62 -4.76 6.70 -13.20
C HIS A 62 -3.68 7.72 -12.80
N ALA A 63 -2.76 7.31 -11.91
CA ALA A 63 -1.61 8.02 -11.31
C ALA A 63 -1.57 7.94 -9.76
N GLY A 64 -2.52 7.27 -9.11
CA GLY A 64 -2.57 7.12 -7.65
C GLY A 64 -2.41 8.46 -6.93
N GLY A 65 -1.60 8.48 -5.86
CA GLY A 65 -1.26 9.69 -5.10
C GLY A 65 -0.55 10.80 -5.89
N TYR A 66 -0.15 10.56 -7.14
CA TYR A 66 0.53 11.53 -8.01
C TYR A 66 -0.40 12.25 -8.99
N ALA A 67 -1.71 11.98 -8.94
CA ALA A 67 -2.70 12.58 -9.84
C ALA A 67 -2.66 14.12 -9.85
N VAL A 68 -2.47 14.76 -8.69
CA VAL A 68 -2.39 16.23 -8.58
C VAL A 68 -1.12 16.77 -9.24
N TYR A 69 0.03 16.10 -9.06
CA TYR A 69 1.28 16.48 -9.73
C TYR A 69 1.16 16.32 -11.25
N ARG A 70 0.48 15.27 -11.73
CA ARG A 70 0.18 15.12 -13.14
C ARG A 70 -0.66 16.29 -13.67
N ALA A 71 -1.68 16.71 -12.93
CA ALA A 71 -2.49 17.88 -13.29
C ALA A 71 -1.66 19.17 -13.34
N LEU A 72 -0.74 19.36 -12.39
CA LEU A 72 0.21 20.49 -12.40
C LEU A 72 1.15 20.44 -13.61
N ALA A 73 1.67 19.26 -13.98
CA ALA A 73 2.50 19.10 -15.16
C ALA A 73 1.76 19.46 -16.46
N ILE A 74 0.48 19.10 -16.56
CA ILE A 74 -0.39 19.51 -17.69
C ILE A 74 -0.60 21.02 -17.68
N SER A 75 -0.90 21.60 -16.50
CA SER A 75 -1.10 23.04 -16.36
C SER A 75 0.16 23.83 -16.73
N ALA A 76 1.34 23.32 -16.38
CA ALA A 76 2.63 23.89 -16.72
C ALA A 76 3.07 23.63 -18.17
N GLY A 77 2.30 22.87 -18.97
CA GLY A 77 2.64 22.52 -20.34
C GLY A 77 3.74 21.46 -20.48
N ALA A 78 4.18 20.85 -19.37
CA ALA A 78 5.19 19.79 -19.37
C ALA A 78 4.63 18.43 -19.84
N LEU A 79 3.30 18.24 -19.79
CA LEU A 79 2.61 17.06 -20.28
C LEU A 79 1.38 17.47 -21.11
N PRO A 80 1.21 16.98 -22.35
CA PRO A 80 -0.03 17.18 -23.10
C PRO A 80 -1.24 16.59 -22.37
N ALA A 81 -2.38 17.29 -22.40
CA ALA A 81 -3.61 16.82 -21.74
C ALA A 81 -4.16 15.52 -22.35
N ASP A 82 -3.90 15.31 -23.64
CA ASP A 82 -4.25 14.13 -24.43
C ASP A 82 -3.11 13.10 -24.54
N PHE A 83 -2.08 13.21 -23.69
CA PHE A 83 -0.97 12.27 -23.66
C PHE A 83 -1.44 10.82 -23.45
N LYS A 84 -1.08 9.97 -24.42
CA LYS A 84 -1.22 8.52 -24.37
C LYS A 84 0.12 7.89 -24.03
N ALA A 85 0.13 7.06 -23.00
CA ALA A 85 1.35 6.36 -22.61
C ALA A 85 1.72 5.32 -23.68
N ASP A 86 3.00 5.24 -24.02
CA ASP A 86 3.56 4.10 -24.72
C ASP A 86 3.86 3.01 -23.69
N LEU A 87 3.17 1.87 -23.81
CA LEU A 87 3.32 0.71 -22.92
C LEU A 87 4.16 -0.40 -23.58
N THR A 88 4.84 -0.11 -24.68
CA THR A 88 5.75 -1.05 -25.34
C THR A 88 6.87 -1.45 -24.38
N ASN A 89 7.13 -2.75 -24.26
CA ASN A 89 8.16 -3.32 -23.36
C ASN A 89 7.99 -2.98 -21.87
N THR A 90 6.76 -2.67 -21.41
CA THR A 90 6.46 -2.48 -19.98
C THR A 90 5.86 -3.72 -19.32
N ALA A 91 5.97 -4.88 -19.95
CA ALA A 91 5.48 -6.15 -19.41
C ALA A 91 6.20 -6.48 -18.07
N PRO A 92 5.52 -7.13 -17.12
CA PRO A 92 6.10 -7.44 -15.82
C PRO A 92 7.29 -8.40 -15.95
N SER A 93 8.32 -8.21 -15.13
CA SER A 93 9.50 -9.11 -15.13
C SER A 93 9.16 -10.54 -14.71
N ASP A 94 8.11 -10.70 -13.91
CA ASP A 94 7.66 -11.95 -13.33
C ASP A 94 6.12 -11.97 -13.39
N ARG A 95 5.54 -13.10 -13.82
CA ARG A 95 4.09 -13.28 -13.86
C ARG A 95 3.59 -13.66 -12.46
N ILE A 96 2.51 -13.01 -12.05
CA ILE A 96 1.78 -13.30 -10.82
C ILE A 96 0.38 -13.72 -11.21
N GLY A 97 -0.09 -14.84 -10.64
CA GLY A 97 -1.40 -15.40 -10.91
C GLY A 97 -1.65 -15.86 -12.36
N PRO A 98 -2.93 -16.00 -12.76
CA PRO A 98 -4.11 -15.75 -11.94
C PRO A 98 -4.25 -16.76 -10.80
N HIS A 99 -4.69 -16.29 -9.63
CA HIS A 99 -5.02 -17.16 -8.49
C HIS A 99 -6.54 -17.24 -8.32
N PRO A 100 -7.11 -18.35 -7.78
CA PRO A 100 -8.55 -18.52 -7.62
C PRO A 100 -9.25 -17.36 -6.88
N GLN A 101 -8.53 -16.72 -5.95
CA GLN A 101 -9.02 -15.60 -5.15
C GLN A 101 -9.37 -14.36 -5.98
N TRP A 102 -8.83 -14.22 -7.19
CA TRP A 102 -9.18 -13.13 -8.11
C TRP A 102 -10.61 -13.26 -8.65
N GLY A 103 -11.15 -14.48 -8.63
CA GLY A 103 -12.50 -14.82 -9.04
C GLY A 103 -13.58 -14.57 -7.98
N ASP A 104 -13.22 -14.01 -6.83
CA ASP A 104 -14.15 -13.70 -5.75
C ASP A 104 -14.19 -12.17 -5.51
N PRO A 105 -15.32 -11.49 -5.79
CA PRO A 105 -15.44 -10.05 -5.66
C PRO A 105 -15.27 -9.52 -4.22
N LYS A 106 -15.29 -10.39 -3.21
CA LYS A 106 -15.10 -10.03 -1.79
C LYS A 106 -13.66 -10.17 -1.32
N LYS A 107 -12.87 -11.02 -1.97
CA LYS A 107 -11.48 -11.30 -1.57
C LYS A 107 -10.53 -10.16 -1.90
N ILE A 108 -10.72 -9.49 -3.04
CA ILE A 108 -9.90 -8.35 -3.47
C ILE A 108 -10.83 -7.19 -3.81
N VAL A 109 -10.73 -6.09 -3.06
CA VAL A 109 -11.57 -4.90 -3.20
C VAL A 109 -10.79 -3.59 -3.25
N SER A 110 -9.47 -3.61 -3.04
CA SER A 110 -8.63 -2.40 -2.90
C SER A 110 -7.47 -2.30 -3.89
N LEU A 111 -7.32 -3.29 -4.78
CA LEU A 111 -6.43 -3.27 -5.94
C LEU A 111 -7.09 -3.95 -7.16
N ASP A 112 -6.57 -3.71 -8.35
CA ASP A 112 -6.99 -4.41 -9.57
C ASP A 112 -6.09 -5.63 -9.82
N PRO A 113 -6.59 -6.88 -9.71
CA PRO A 113 -5.78 -8.07 -9.88
C PRO A 113 -5.11 -8.19 -11.25
N PHE A 114 -5.69 -7.57 -12.30
CA PHE A 114 -5.15 -7.56 -13.66
C PHE A 114 -4.24 -6.36 -13.93
N GLY A 115 -4.00 -5.51 -12.92
CA GLY A 115 -3.32 -4.23 -13.06
C GLY A 115 -1.90 -4.31 -13.64
N HIS A 116 -1.20 -5.44 -13.50
CA HIS A 116 0.14 -5.70 -14.06
C HIS A 116 0.12 -6.30 -15.46
N MET A 117 -1.04 -6.77 -15.93
CA MET A 117 -1.16 -7.48 -17.22
C MET A 117 -1.99 -6.69 -18.24
N VAL A 118 -2.35 -5.45 -17.95
CA VAL A 118 -3.22 -4.61 -18.79
C VAL A 118 -2.79 -4.60 -20.27
N GLY A 119 -1.50 -4.44 -20.55
CA GLY A 119 -0.98 -4.41 -21.92
C GLY A 119 -1.08 -5.73 -22.68
N GLU A 120 -1.25 -6.86 -21.97
CA GLU A 120 -1.43 -8.19 -22.56
C GLU A 120 -2.91 -8.55 -22.65
N VAL A 121 -3.65 -8.44 -21.55
CA VAL A 121 -5.03 -8.94 -21.46
C VAL A 121 -6.07 -7.99 -22.07
N PHE A 122 -5.73 -6.70 -22.21
CA PHE A 122 -6.59 -5.68 -22.82
C PHE A 122 -5.95 -5.01 -24.05
N ALA A 123 -5.06 -5.74 -24.74
CA ALA A 123 -4.34 -5.23 -25.90
C ALA A 123 -5.27 -4.78 -27.03
N ASP A 124 -6.35 -5.52 -27.28
CA ASP A 124 -7.34 -5.23 -28.33
C ASP A 124 -8.10 -3.93 -28.01
N GLU A 125 -8.52 -3.73 -26.75
CA GLU A 125 -9.21 -2.53 -26.32
C GLU A 125 -8.30 -1.29 -26.39
N ILE A 126 -7.03 -1.44 -25.99
CA ILE A 126 -6.01 -0.38 -26.12
C ILE A 126 -5.78 -0.03 -27.60
N ALA A 127 -5.67 -1.03 -28.47
CA ALA A 127 -5.54 -0.84 -29.92
C ALA A 127 -6.78 -0.17 -30.52
N ALA A 128 -7.98 -0.46 -30.00
CA ALA A 128 -9.24 0.22 -30.31
C ALA A 128 -9.34 1.63 -29.69
N GLY A 129 -8.27 2.13 -29.06
CA GLY A 129 -8.14 3.49 -28.56
C GLY A 129 -8.75 3.73 -27.18
N LEU A 130 -9.03 2.68 -26.40
CA LEU A 130 -9.40 2.81 -24.99
C LEU A 130 -8.15 3.17 -24.15
N ASP A 131 -8.27 4.14 -23.25
CA ASP A 131 -7.18 4.55 -22.35
C ASP A 131 -7.16 3.66 -21.09
N VAL A 132 -6.69 2.41 -21.26
CA VAL A 132 -6.45 1.46 -20.16
C VAL A 132 -5.00 1.57 -19.74
N ARG A 133 -4.74 1.72 -18.44
CA ARG A 133 -3.37 1.87 -17.91
C ARG A 133 -3.09 0.89 -16.78
N PRO A 134 -1.86 0.36 -16.67
CA PRO A 134 -1.46 -0.44 -15.54
C PRO A 134 -1.65 0.29 -14.22
N THR A 135 -2.11 -0.43 -13.22
CA THR A 135 -2.16 0.00 -11.80
C THR A 135 -1.18 -0.79 -10.94
N ILE A 136 -0.55 -1.81 -11.52
CA ILE A 136 0.54 -2.57 -10.89
C ILE A 136 1.70 -2.65 -11.88
N ALA A 137 2.93 -2.50 -11.40
CA ALA A 137 4.14 -2.71 -12.19
C ALA A 137 5.10 -3.62 -11.43
N VAL A 138 5.64 -4.64 -12.10
CA VAL A 138 6.54 -5.64 -11.51
C VAL A 138 7.90 -5.58 -12.18
N THR A 139 8.96 -5.48 -11.38
CA THR A 139 10.35 -5.42 -11.86
C THR A 139 11.30 -6.12 -10.89
N ARG A 140 12.53 -6.35 -11.31
CA ARG A 140 13.60 -6.90 -10.45
C ARG A 140 14.57 -5.80 -10.03
N ALA A 141 15.09 -5.92 -8.82
CA ALA A 141 16.06 -4.99 -8.27
C ALA A 141 17.01 -5.71 -7.30
N HIS A 142 18.02 -4.98 -6.85
CA HIS A 142 18.83 -5.36 -5.70
C HIS A 142 18.60 -4.34 -4.58
N ILE A 143 18.50 -4.80 -3.34
CA ILE A 143 18.50 -3.92 -2.16
C ILE A 143 19.86 -4.01 -1.48
N ASP A 144 20.37 -2.86 -1.05
CA ASP A 144 21.63 -2.75 -0.32
C ASP A 144 21.37 -1.89 0.90
N MET A 145 21.51 -2.51 2.08
CA MET A 145 21.16 -1.92 3.36
C MET A 145 22.27 -2.18 4.37
N PRO A 146 22.65 -1.19 5.20
CA PRO A 146 23.62 -1.38 6.27
C PRO A 146 23.27 -2.56 7.18
N GLU A 147 22.00 -2.74 7.52
CA GLU A 147 21.52 -3.79 8.42
C GLU A 147 21.74 -5.20 7.86
N ILE A 148 21.64 -5.38 6.53
CA ILE A 148 21.96 -6.66 5.88
C ILE A 148 23.47 -6.92 5.92
N ARG A 149 24.29 -5.90 5.67
CA ARG A 149 25.76 -6.02 5.78
C ARG A 149 26.18 -6.36 7.21
N ASP A 150 25.50 -5.81 8.20
CA ASP A 150 25.71 -6.10 9.61
C ASP A 150 25.31 -7.53 9.95
N ALA A 151 24.16 -7.98 9.48
CA ALA A 151 23.73 -9.37 9.64
C ALA A 151 24.72 -10.35 8.99
N ILE A 152 25.29 -10.03 7.82
CA ILE A 152 26.35 -10.83 7.18
C ILE A 152 27.62 -10.84 8.03
N ARG A 153 28.07 -9.66 8.49
CA ARG A 153 29.28 -9.52 9.32
C ARG A 153 29.17 -10.26 10.65
N LEU A 154 27.97 -10.29 11.24
CA LEU A 154 27.66 -11.03 12.47
C LEU A 154 27.35 -12.52 12.22
N GLY A 155 27.36 -12.98 10.97
CA GLY A 155 27.14 -14.37 10.59
C GLY A 155 25.69 -14.85 10.65
N ARG A 156 24.72 -13.94 10.81
CA ARG A 156 23.27 -14.24 10.81
C ARG A 156 22.74 -14.49 9.40
N LEU A 157 23.29 -13.80 8.40
CA LEU A 157 23.06 -14.03 6.98
C LEU A 157 24.36 -14.45 6.29
N LYS A 158 24.26 -15.17 5.16
CA LYS A 158 25.44 -15.63 4.41
C LYS A 158 25.35 -15.19 2.95
N ILE A 159 26.47 -14.81 2.36
CA ILE A 159 26.53 -14.63 0.91
C ILE A 159 26.42 -16.01 0.26
N ASP A 160 25.35 -16.25 -0.49
CA ASP A 160 25.08 -17.51 -1.19
C ASP A 160 25.26 -17.38 -2.71
N GLY A 161 25.44 -16.16 -3.22
CA GLY A 161 25.52 -15.87 -4.64
C GLY A 161 24.17 -15.93 -5.35
N ASP A 162 23.10 -16.29 -4.64
CA ASP A 162 21.72 -16.38 -5.11
C ASP A 162 20.81 -15.29 -4.51
N ILE A 163 20.31 -15.48 -3.30
CA ILE A 163 19.49 -14.47 -2.62
C ILE A 163 20.36 -13.25 -2.27
N ILE A 164 21.56 -13.50 -1.73
CA ILE A 164 22.53 -12.47 -1.38
C ILE A 164 23.70 -12.58 -2.35
N GLY A 165 23.83 -11.56 -3.19
CA GLY A 165 24.89 -11.44 -4.18
C GLY A 165 26.28 -11.28 -3.55
N PRO A 166 27.35 -11.43 -4.36
CA PRO A 166 28.73 -11.36 -3.88
C PRO A 166 29.11 -10.04 -3.18
N LYS A 167 28.36 -8.96 -3.40
CA LYS A 167 28.59 -7.65 -2.78
C LYS A 167 27.78 -7.45 -1.49
N GLY A 168 27.00 -8.44 -1.08
CA GLY A 168 26.07 -8.34 0.06
C GLY A 168 24.74 -7.67 -0.29
N ASP A 169 24.48 -7.41 -1.57
CA ASP A 169 23.20 -6.90 -2.07
C ASP A 169 22.20 -8.04 -2.26
N VAL A 170 20.94 -7.81 -1.91
CA VAL A 170 19.91 -8.84 -1.92
C VAL A 170 19.06 -8.72 -3.17
N ARG A 171 18.91 -9.82 -3.91
CA ARG A 171 18.03 -9.91 -5.07
C ARG A 171 16.56 -9.91 -4.66
N VAL A 172 15.78 -9.05 -5.28
CA VAL A 172 14.34 -8.94 -5.04
C VAL A 172 13.55 -8.74 -6.32
N THR A 173 12.35 -9.30 -6.37
CA THR A 173 11.31 -8.83 -7.27
C THR A 173 10.46 -7.81 -6.51
N LYS A 174 10.16 -6.67 -7.14
CA LYS A 174 9.33 -5.61 -6.58
C LYS A 174 8.06 -5.44 -7.37
N ALA A 175 6.96 -5.15 -6.68
CA ALA A 175 5.72 -4.72 -7.31
C ALA A 175 5.28 -3.38 -6.72
N ALA A 176 5.05 -2.37 -7.56
CA ALA A 176 4.40 -1.13 -7.17
C ALA A 176 2.90 -1.25 -7.47
N ILE A 177 2.03 -0.87 -6.53
CA ILE A 177 0.57 -1.02 -6.63
C ILE A 177 -0.09 0.32 -6.32
N ASP A 178 -0.77 0.88 -7.30
CA ASP A 178 -1.75 1.97 -7.12
C ASP A 178 -3.10 1.37 -6.70
N PRO A 179 -3.80 1.99 -5.73
CA PRO A 179 -5.06 1.47 -5.22
C PRO A 179 -6.19 1.58 -6.25
N VAL A 180 -6.98 0.52 -6.36
CA VAL A 180 -8.22 0.49 -7.15
C VAL A 180 -9.31 -0.11 -6.28
N TRP A 181 -10.24 0.72 -5.85
CA TRP A 181 -11.26 0.36 -4.89
C TRP A 181 -12.56 -0.06 -5.58
N TYR A 182 -13.06 -1.24 -5.24
CA TYR A 182 -14.41 -1.67 -5.53
C TYR A 182 -15.34 -1.24 -4.41
N LEU A 183 -16.08 -0.16 -4.63
CA LEU A 183 -16.84 0.56 -3.60
C LEU A 183 -17.85 -0.33 -2.84
N PRO A 184 -18.60 -1.26 -3.49
CA PRO A 184 -19.47 -2.18 -2.76
C PRO A 184 -18.70 -3.07 -1.77
N GLY A 185 -17.54 -3.58 -2.17
CA GLY A 185 -16.70 -4.42 -1.33
C GLY A 185 -16.02 -3.65 -0.19
N ILE A 186 -15.58 -2.40 -0.44
CA ILE A 186 -15.07 -1.53 0.61
C ILE A 186 -16.15 -1.23 1.66
N ALA A 187 -17.38 -0.94 1.21
CA ALA A 187 -18.49 -0.64 2.10
C ALA A 187 -18.84 -1.86 2.98
N GLU A 188 -18.88 -3.06 2.40
CA GLU A 188 -19.09 -4.32 3.14
C GLU A 188 -18.01 -4.53 4.21
N ARG A 189 -16.73 -4.26 3.90
CA ARG A 189 -15.62 -4.41 4.87
C ARG A 189 -15.66 -3.43 6.02
N PHE A 190 -16.19 -2.24 5.79
CA PHE A 190 -16.33 -1.21 6.82
C PHE A 190 -17.67 -1.29 7.54
N ASP A 191 -18.51 -2.28 7.23
CA ASP A 191 -19.84 -2.45 7.82
C ASP A 191 -20.71 -1.19 7.68
N VAL A 192 -20.67 -0.58 6.49
CA VAL A 192 -21.47 0.60 6.14
C VAL A 192 -22.16 0.38 4.80
N SER A 193 -23.21 1.16 4.54
CA SER A 193 -23.83 1.16 3.20
C SER A 193 -22.90 1.81 2.16
N GLU A 194 -22.96 1.36 0.91
CA GLU A 194 -22.22 1.98 -0.20
C GLU A 194 -22.54 3.48 -0.35
N GLY A 195 -23.81 3.86 -0.13
CA GLY A 195 -24.25 5.25 -0.16
C GLY A 195 -23.62 6.11 0.93
N GLN A 196 -23.55 5.60 2.16
CA GLN A 196 -22.88 6.29 3.27
C GLN A 196 -21.39 6.44 2.99
N LEU A 197 -20.70 5.36 2.60
CA LEU A 197 -19.28 5.39 2.25
C LEU A 197 -18.98 6.46 1.20
N ARG A 198 -19.73 6.47 0.10
CA ARG A 198 -19.56 7.44 -1.00
C ARG A 198 -19.78 8.87 -0.53
N ARG A 199 -20.82 9.11 0.26
CA ARG A 199 -21.14 10.42 0.81
C ARG A 199 -20.02 10.92 1.71
N ASP A 200 -19.53 10.08 2.62
CA ASP A 200 -18.44 10.43 3.52
C ASP A 200 -17.15 10.72 2.76
N LEU A 201 -16.81 9.87 1.78
CA LEU A 201 -15.66 10.10 0.91
C LEU A 201 -15.77 11.44 0.18
N PHE A 202 -16.96 11.84 -0.30
CA PHE A 202 -17.15 13.14 -0.95
C PHE A 202 -17.08 14.30 0.05
N GLU A 203 -17.84 14.26 1.14
CA GLU A 203 -17.96 15.34 2.11
C GLU A 203 -16.63 15.60 2.83
N TYR A 204 -15.96 14.55 3.32
CA TYR A 204 -14.73 14.67 4.11
C TYR A 204 -13.45 14.77 3.29
N THR A 205 -13.54 14.72 1.96
CA THR A 205 -12.43 15.13 1.06
C THR A 205 -12.61 16.55 0.51
N GLY A 206 -13.58 17.32 1.03
CA GLY A 206 -13.83 18.69 0.58
C GLY A 206 -14.51 18.76 -0.78
N GLY A 207 -15.34 17.76 -1.10
CA GLY A 207 -16.10 17.69 -2.36
C GLY A 207 -15.30 17.17 -3.55
N MET A 208 -14.20 16.45 -3.33
CA MET A 208 -13.47 15.80 -4.42
C MET A 208 -14.33 14.68 -5.04
N PHE A 209 -14.29 14.58 -6.37
CA PHE A 209 -15.02 13.60 -7.17
C PHE A 209 -16.55 13.60 -6.94
N PRO A 210 -17.28 14.59 -7.49
CA PRO A 210 -18.75 14.65 -7.43
C PRO A 210 -19.46 13.37 -7.91
N GLU A 211 -18.79 12.55 -8.72
CA GLU A 211 -19.24 11.23 -9.16
C GLU A 211 -19.53 10.26 -8.02
N LEU A 212 -18.86 10.40 -6.87
CA LEU A 212 -19.14 9.57 -5.70
C LEU A 212 -20.63 9.64 -5.34
N VAL A 213 -21.24 10.83 -5.48
CA VAL A 213 -22.65 11.08 -5.18
C VAL A 213 -23.53 11.00 -6.44
N THR A 214 -23.03 11.45 -7.59
CA THR A 214 -23.84 11.63 -8.81
C THR A 214 -23.85 10.44 -9.76
N ARG A 215 -22.91 9.48 -9.61
CA ARG A 215 -22.70 8.34 -10.51
C ARG A 215 -22.64 7.02 -9.73
N GLY A 216 -23.81 6.59 -9.24
CA GLY A 216 -23.96 5.31 -8.54
C GLY A 216 -23.70 4.07 -9.41
N ASP A 217 -23.69 4.23 -10.74
CA ASP A 217 -23.32 3.21 -11.71
C ASP A 217 -21.82 2.90 -11.74
N LEU A 218 -20.96 3.86 -11.37
CA LEU A 218 -19.50 3.67 -11.34
C LEU A 218 -19.09 2.98 -10.04
N LYS A 219 -18.81 1.68 -10.08
CA LYS A 219 -18.48 0.89 -8.87
C LYS A 219 -17.00 0.85 -8.51
N ALA A 220 -16.12 1.27 -9.41
CA ALA A 220 -14.68 1.38 -9.15
C ALA A 220 -14.27 2.82 -8.84
N PHE A 221 -13.29 3.00 -7.96
CA PHE A 221 -12.70 4.28 -7.59
C PHE A 221 -11.19 4.15 -7.52
N LEU A 222 -10.47 5.08 -8.14
CA LEU A 222 -9.01 5.21 -8.05
C LEU A 222 -8.71 6.37 -7.10
N PRO A 223 -8.63 6.12 -5.77
CA PRO A 223 -8.36 7.18 -4.81
C PRO A 223 -6.94 7.75 -5.01
N PRO A 224 -6.75 9.08 -4.92
CA PRO A 224 -5.44 9.71 -5.06
C PRO A 224 -4.66 9.63 -3.74
N ILE A 225 -4.45 8.43 -3.23
CA ILE A 225 -3.72 8.16 -1.98
C ILE A 225 -2.42 7.41 -2.24
N GLY A 226 -1.57 7.30 -1.22
CA GLY A 226 -0.37 6.48 -1.27
C GLY A 226 -0.72 5.01 -1.55
N GLY A 227 -0.02 4.41 -2.52
CA GLY A 227 -0.10 2.98 -2.82
C GLY A 227 0.73 2.12 -1.88
N MET A 228 1.13 0.95 -2.39
CA MET A 228 2.06 0.06 -1.68
C MET A 228 3.18 -0.42 -2.61
N THR A 229 4.27 -0.88 -2.01
CA THR A 229 5.36 -1.54 -2.73
C THR A 229 5.66 -2.87 -2.06
N LEU A 230 5.74 -3.93 -2.87
CA LEU A 230 6.13 -5.25 -2.44
C LEU A 230 7.60 -5.47 -2.71
N TYR A 231 8.23 -6.22 -1.81
CA TYR A 231 9.58 -6.77 -1.98
C TYR A 231 9.48 -8.27 -1.74
N MET A 232 9.69 -9.05 -2.78
CA MET A 232 9.59 -10.50 -2.79
C MET A 232 10.99 -11.08 -2.90
N PHE A 233 11.31 -12.01 -2.01
CA PHE A 233 12.61 -12.65 -1.86
C PHE A 233 12.48 -14.13 -2.22
N GLY A 234 13.45 -14.65 -2.97
CA GLY A 234 13.40 -16.01 -3.52
C GLY A 234 12.58 -16.10 -4.81
N ASP A 235 12.09 -17.30 -5.09
CA ASP A 235 11.31 -17.59 -6.29
C ASP A 235 9.85 -17.13 -6.14
N VAL A 236 9.48 -16.05 -6.82
CA VAL A 236 8.14 -15.45 -6.77
C VAL A 236 7.05 -16.43 -7.19
N SER A 237 7.34 -17.39 -8.07
CA SER A 237 6.36 -18.38 -8.54
C SER A 237 5.91 -19.35 -7.46
N LYS A 238 6.66 -19.45 -6.36
CA LYS A 238 6.34 -20.28 -5.19
C LYS A 238 5.53 -19.54 -4.14
N ILE A 239 5.40 -18.22 -4.23
CA ILE A 239 4.56 -17.47 -3.29
C ILE A 239 3.10 -17.88 -3.53
N GLY A 240 2.44 -18.33 -2.46
CA GLY A 240 1.03 -18.74 -2.53
C GLY A 240 0.79 -20.12 -3.15
N ASP A 241 1.83 -20.95 -3.32
CA ASP A 241 1.69 -22.34 -3.80
C ASP A 241 1.10 -23.30 -2.75
N GLY A 242 1.00 -22.86 -1.50
CA GLY A 242 0.46 -23.61 -0.36
C GLY A 242 1.42 -24.62 0.28
N VAL A 243 2.65 -24.75 -0.22
CA VAL A 243 3.64 -25.73 0.26
C VAL A 243 5.00 -25.12 0.59
N THR A 244 5.39 -24.04 -0.09
CA THR A 244 6.66 -23.35 0.12
C THR A 244 6.53 -22.39 1.31
N PRO A 245 7.40 -22.51 2.34
CA PRO A 245 7.32 -21.65 3.51
C PRO A 245 7.43 -20.16 3.18
N LEU A 246 6.65 -19.33 3.85
CA LEU A 246 6.62 -17.88 3.66
C LEU A 246 6.92 -17.12 4.96
N ALA A 247 7.96 -16.29 4.95
CA ALA A 247 8.18 -15.26 5.94
C ALA A 247 7.65 -13.91 5.42
N CYS A 248 6.95 -13.16 6.28
CA CYS A 248 6.33 -11.91 5.87
C CYS A 248 6.45 -10.78 6.90
N ARG A 249 6.60 -9.56 6.39
CA ARG A 249 6.46 -8.31 7.14
C ARG A 249 5.50 -7.36 6.42
N VAL A 250 4.48 -6.88 7.12
CA VAL A 250 3.68 -5.73 6.65
C VAL A 250 4.12 -4.48 7.40
N HIS A 251 4.68 -3.53 6.66
CA HIS A 251 5.18 -2.27 7.16
C HIS A 251 4.28 -1.11 6.72
N ASP A 252 3.99 -0.19 7.64
CA ASP A 252 3.36 1.08 7.31
C ASP A 252 4.45 2.15 7.40
N GLU A 253 4.54 2.99 6.37
CA GLU A 253 5.54 4.04 6.18
C GLU A 253 5.77 4.88 7.46
N CYS A 254 7.04 5.09 7.76
CA CYS A 254 7.50 6.00 8.80
C CYS A 254 8.77 6.70 8.31
N ASN A 255 8.61 7.72 7.47
CA ASN A 255 9.69 8.43 6.77
C ASN A 255 10.88 8.78 7.68
N GLY A 256 10.61 9.41 8.82
CA GLY A 256 11.65 9.80 9.78
C GLY A 256 12.47 8.62 10.34
N SER A 257 11.86 7.44 10.55
CA SER A 257 12.58 6.26 11.03
C SER A 257 13.20 5.50 9.86
N ASP A 258 12.41 5.21 8.83
CA ASP A 258 12.79 4.38 7.69
C ASP A 258 14.00 4.96 6.93
N VAL A 259 13.98 6.28 6.69
CA VAL A 259 15.03 6.97 5.91
C VAL A 259 16.16 7.47 6.81
N PHE A 260 15.81 8.10 7.94
CA PHE A 260 16.77 8.86 8.76
C PHE A 260 17.09 8.22 10.11
N SER A 261 16.62 6.99 10.37
CA SER A 261 16.91 6.25 11.60
C SER A 261 16.52 6.98 12.89
N SER A 262 15.40 7.71 12.88
CA SER A 262 14.83 8.27 14.11
C SER A 262 14.62 7.17 15.17
N ASP A 263 15.04 7.47 16.39
CA ASP A 263 15.08 6.60 17.56
C ASP A 263 13.82 6.70 18.45
N ILE A 264 12.85 7.53 18.08
CA ILE A 264 11.58 7.75 18.82
C ILE A 264 10.61 6.56 18.65
N CYS A 265 10.83 5.71 17.65
CA CYS A 265 9.95 4.59 17.33
C CYS A 265 10.72 3.37 16.84
N THR A 266 10.07 2.21 16.82
CA THR A 266 10.66 0.94 16.38
C THR A 266 10.46 0.62 14.89
N CYS A 267 9.99 1.58 14.09
CA CYS A 267 9.61 1.34 12.69
C CYS A 267 10.77 0.77 11.84
N ARG A 268 11.91 1.46 11.75
CA ARG A 268 13.06 0.97 10.97
C ARG A 268 13.71 -0.29 11.54
N PRO A 269 14.00 -0.40 12.86
CA PRO A 269 14.55 -1.63 13.42
C PRO A 269 13.68 -2.85 13.12
N TYR A 270 12.36 -2.71 13.18
CA TYR A 270 11.45 -3.81 12.89
C TYR A 270 11.27 -4.08 11.38
N LEU A 271 11.38 -3.05 10.52
CA LEU A 271 11.46 -3.23 9.08
C LEU A 271 12.72 -4.03 8.70
N ALA A 272 13.89 -3.64 9.22
CA ALA A 272 15.15 -4.33 8.98
C ALA A 272 15.10 -5.78 9.48
N HIS A 273 14.58 -6.02 10.68
CA HIS A 273 14.38 -7.38 11.20
C HIS A 273 13.44 -8.21 10.31
N GLY A 274 12.33 -7.62 9.84
CA GLY A 274 11.41 -8.29 8.91
C GLY A 274 12.05 -8.64 7.57
N ILE A 275 12.91 -7.76 7.03
CA ILE A 275 13.70 -8.03 5.81
C ILE A 275 14.70 -9.15 6.08
N GLU A 276 15.45 -9.11 7.20
CA GLU A 276 16.39 -10.17 7.59
C GLU A 276 15.71 -11.54 7.65
N LEU A 277 14.53 -11.64 8.28
CA LEU A 277 13.72 -12.86 8.32
C LEU A 277 13.26 -13.34 6.94
N CYS A 278 12.84 -12.41 6.07
CA CYS A 278 12.43 -12.74 4.70
C CYS A 278 13.60 -13.27 3.86
N VAL A 279 14.79 -12.69 4.03
CA VAL A 279 16.01 -13.14 3.37
C VAL A 279 16.40 -14.51 3.89
N GLU A 280 16.48 -14.69 5.21
CA GLU A 280 16.78 -15.99 5.84
C GLU A 280 15.86 -17.10 5.32
N MET A 281 14.54 -16.86 5.29
CA MET A 281 13.57 -17.82 4.77
C MET A 281 13.84 -18.19 3.31
N ALA A 282 14.15 -17.20 2.47
CA ALA A 282 14.48 -17.44 1.06
C ALA A 282 15.78 -18.25 0.90
N GLN A 283 16.81 -18.01 1.72
CA GLN A 283 18.06 -18.80 1.69
C GLN A 283 17.85 -20.26 2.09
N GLN A 284 16.83 -20.54 2.91
CA GLN A 284 16.45 -21.89 3.34
C GLN A 284 15.56 -22.61 2.32
N GLY A 285 15.32 -22.02 1.14
CA GLY A 285 14.49 -22.58 0.07
C GLY A 285 13.01 -22.20 0.15
N GLY A 286 12.62 -21.34 1.10
CA GLY A 286 11.30 -20.73 1.19
C GLY A 286 11.19 -19.44 0.36
N THR A 287 10.26 -18.58 0.75
CA THR A 287 10.02 -17.26 0.15
C THR A 287 9.88 -16.18 1.23
N GLY A 288 10.21 -14.94 0.87
CA GLY A 288 10.04 -13.77 1.73
C GLY A 288 9.15 -12.72 1.08
N LEU A 289 8.34 -12.03 1.89
CA LEU A 289 7.49 -10.94 1.43
C LEU A 289 7.49 -9.76 2.40
N VAL A 290 7.93 -8.59 1.94
CA VAL A 290 7.72 -7.32 2.65
C VAL A 290 6.69 -6.49 1.88
N VAL A 291 5.58 -6.16 2.55
CA VAL A 291 4.56 -5.22 2.07
C VAL A 291 4.82 -3.87 2.69
N TYR A 292 5.21 -2.87 1.89
CA TYR A 292 5.45 -1.50 2.34
C TYR A 292 4.28 -0.60 1.94
N ASN A 293 3.41 -0.26 2.90
CA ASN A 293 2.26 0.62 2.70
C ASN A 293 2.63 2.09 2.91
N ARG A 294 2.24 2.97 2.00
CA ARG A 294 2.46 4.43 2.12
C ARG A 294 1.39 5.09 2.99
N LYS A 295 1.36 4.73 4.27
CA LYS A 295 0.38 5.14 5.28
C LYS A 295 1.07 5.80 6.49
N GLU A 296 1.78 6.90 6.24
CA GLU A 296 2.51 7.66 7.26
C GLU A 296 1.65 8.03 8.48
N GLY A 297 2.24 7.93 9.68
CA GLY A 297 1.63 8.42 10.91
C GLY A 297 0.31 7.74 11.25
N ARG A 298 0.14 6.45 10.96
CA ARG A 298 -1.15 5.74 11.09
C ARG A 298 -2.26 6.34 10.22
N ALA A 299 -1.89 6.76 9.01
CA ALA A 299 -2.74 7.50 8.09
C ALA A 299 -3.23 8.87 8.60
N LEU A 300 -2.58 9.44 9.63
CA LEU A 300 -2.80 10.82 10.09
C LEU A 300 -1.89 11.84 9.38
N GLY A 301 -0.85 11.36 8.70
CA GLY A 301 0.18 12.20 8.09
C GLY A 301 1.27 12.68 9.07
N GLU A 302 2.38 13.14 8.49
CA GLU A 302 3.60 13.49 9.23
C GLU A 302 3.43 14.72 10.14
N VAL A 303 2.66 15.71 9.70
CA VAL A 303 2.38 16.93 10.50
C VAL A 303 1.71 16.57 11.82
N THR A 304 0.61 15.81 11.76
CA THR A 304 -0.13 15.37 12.95
C THR A 304 0.74 14.53 13.87
N LYS A 305 1.53 13.61 13.31
CA LYS A 305 2.51 12.81 14.06
C LYS A 305 3.48 13.68 14.85
N PHE A 306 4.04 14.73 14.24
CA PHE A 306 4.98 15.62 14.93
C PHE A 306 4.29 16.49 15.98
N LEU A 307 3.05 16.92 15.75
CA LEU A 307 2.24 17.58 16.79
C LEU A 307 2.02 16.66 18.00
N VAL A 308 1.73 15.37 17.78
CA VAL A 308 1.60 14.37 18.84
C VAL A 308 2.92 14.18 19.60
N TYR A 309 4.07 14.05 18.91
CA TYR A 309 5.37 13.95 19.56
C TYR A 309 5.68 15.17 20.42
N ASN A 310 5.43 16.38 19.90
CA ASN A 310 5.60 17.61 20.65
C ASN A 310 4.67 17.68 21.87
N ALA A 311 3.41 17.27 21.74
CA ALA A 311 2.46 17.25 22.84
C ALA A 311 2.85 16.23 23.93
N ARG A 312 3.33 15.04 23.52
CA ARG A 312 3.86 14.00 24.42
C ARG A 312 5.07 14.50 25.21
N LYS A 313 6.02 15.18 24.56
CA LYS A 313 7.21 15.70 25.25
C LYS A 313 6.93 16.92 26.15
N ARG A 314 5.90 17.72 25.85
CA ARG A 314 5.56 18.95 26.61
C ARG A 314 4.63 18.74 27.79
N GLN A 315 3.99 17.58 27.89
CA GLN A 315 3.05 17.34 28.98
C GLN A 315 3.74 17.30 30.34
N GLU A 316 2.96 17.55 31.39
CA GLU A 316 3.42 17.37 32.75
C GLU A 316 3.87 15.93 33.03
N GLY A 317 5.07 15.79 33.56
CA GLY A 317 5.74 14.51 33.78
C GLY A 317 6.32 13.85 32.52
N GLY A 318 6.45 14.58 31.41
CA GLY A 318 7.23 14.17 30.24
C GLY A 318 6.56 13.10 29.36
N ASP A 319 7.33 12.53 28.43
CA ASP A 319 6.83 11.47 27.55
C ASP A 319 6.77 10.14 28.30
N ARG A 320 5.57 9.56 28.44
CA ARG A 320 5.32 8.36 29.25
C ARG A 320 4.33 7.41 28.55
N PRO A 321 4.41 6.10 28.81
CA PRO A 321 3.53 5.11 28.17
C PRO A 321 2.03 5.37 28.40
N ASP A 322 1.62 5.74 29.63
CA ASP A 322 0.23 5.97 30.03
C ASP A 322 -0.48 7.07 29.24
N ALA A 323 0.30 8.05 28.75
CA ALA A 323 -0.21 9.17 27.99
C ALA A 323 -0.13 8.99 26.47
N TYR A 324 0.54 7.94 25.98
CA TYR A 324 0.87 7.78 24.56
C TYR A 324 -0.35 7.83 23.65
N PHE A 325 -1.34 6.97 23.89
CA PHE A 325 -2.54 6.90 23.05
C PHE A 325 -3.47 8.08 23.31
N LYS A 326 -3.61 8.50 24.58
CA LYS A 326 -4.40 9.67 24.97
C LYS A 326 -3.94 10.92 24.23
N ARG A 327 -2.63 11.15 24.09
CA ARG A 327 -2.11 12.31 23.37
C ARG A 327 -2.37 12.26 21.88
N THR A 328 -2.35 11.06 21.30
CA THR A 328 -2.74 10.86 19.90
C THR A 328 -4.21 11.26 19.72
N GLU A 329 -5.10 10.73 20.56
CA GLU A 329 -6.54 11.02 20.52
C GLU A 329 -6.86 12.50 20.78
N CYS A 330 -6.18 13.16 21.71
CA CYS A 330 -6.37 14.60 21.95
C CYS A 330 -6.04 15.47 20.74
N VAL A 331 -5.06 15.07 19.91
CA VAL A 331 -4.59 15.86 18.75
C VAL A 331 -5.33 15.46 17.48
N ALA A 332 -5.56 14.16 17.28
CA ALA A 332 -6.08 13.60 16.04
C ALA A 332 -7.57 13.21 16.11
N GLY A 333 -8.19 13.19 17.29
CA GLY A 333 -9.56 12.72 17.50
C GLY A 333 -9.72 11.20 17.46
N VAL A 334 -8.67 10.46 17.12
CA VAL A 334 -8.64 9.00 17.02
C VAL A 334 -7.21 8.49 17.23
N GLN A 335 -7.07 7.22 17.63
CA GLN A 335 -5.75 6.61 17.88
C GLN A 335 -5.09 6.01 16.62
N ASP A 336 -5.90 5.64 15.62
CA ASP A 336 -5.48 4.99 14.39
C ASP A 336 -6.51 5.21 13.27
N MET A 337 -6.06 5.60 12.08
CA MET A 337 -6.89 5.71 10.87
C MET A 337 -6.48 4.71 9.79
N ARG A 338 -5.61 3.74 10.12
CA ARG A 338 -5.21 2.70 9.18
C ARG A 338 -6.35 1.70 9.04
N PHE A 339 -6.95 1.71 7.87
CA PHE A 339 -7.81 0.62 7.40
C PHE A 339 -6.95 -0.61 7.08
N GLN A 340 -6.69 -1.45 8.08
CA GLN A 340 -5.92 -2.70 7.94
C GLN A 340 -6.76 -3.79 7.28
N GLU A 341 -8.08 -3.62 7.22
CA GLU A 341 -9.05 -4.49 6.55
C GLU A 341 -8.80 -4.59 5.04
N LEU A 342 -8.06 -3.64 4.46
CA LEU A 342 -7.68 -3.64 3.04
C LEU A 342 -6.32 -4.33 2.80
N MET A 343 -5.48 -4.43 3.83
CA MET A 343 -4.14 -5.02 3.74
C MET A 343 -4.13 -6.46 3.22
N PRO A 344 -5.09 -7.35 3.54
CA PRO A 344 -5.07 -8.72 3.06
C PRO A 344 -5.16 -8.87 1.53
N ASP A 345 -5.66 -7.86 0.79
CA ASP A 345 -5.92 -8.00 -0.65
C ASP A 345 -4.68 -8.32 -1.45
N VAL A 346 -3.52 -7.82 -1.03
CA VAL A 346 -2.27 -8.11 -1.72
C VAL A 346 -1.81 -9.55 -1.49
N PHE A 347 -2.15 -10.15 -0.36
CA PHE A 347 -1.91 -11.56 -0.10
C PHE A 347 -2.85 -12.44 -0.92
N GLN A 348 -4.12 -12.05 -1.03
CA GLN A 348 -5.08 -12.72 -1.93
C GLN A 348 -4.64 -12.61 -3.39
N TRP A 349 -4.09 -11.45 -3.79
CA TRP A 349 -3.54 -11.24 -5.13
C TRP A 349 -2.34 -12.15 -5.42
N LEU A 350 -1.46 -12.38 -4.44
CA LEU A 350 -0.35 -13.32 -4.51
C LEU A 350 -0.76 -14.79 -4.28
N GLY A 351 -2.05 -15.08 -4.10
CA GLY A 351 -2.55 -16.43 -3.83
C GLY A 351 -2.21 -16.99 -2.45
N VAL A 352 -1.69 -16.17 -1.52
CA VAL A 352 -1.24 -16.60 -0.19
C VAL A 352 -2.42 -17.03 0.66
N THR A 353 -2.34 -18.25 1.20
CA THR A 353 -3.30 -18.82 2.16
C THR A 353 -2.69 -19.06 3.54
N ARG A 354 -1.35 -19.05 3.64
CA ARG A 354 -0.61 -19.27 4.88
C ARG A 354 0.67 -18.43 4.92
N ILE A 355 1.01 -17.92 6.10
CA ILE A 355 2.28 -17.26 6.41
C ILE A 355 2.91 -18.03 7.57
N ASP A 356 4.07 -18.65 7.35
CA ASP A 356 4.74 -19.45 8.37
C ASP A 356 5.38 -18.59 9.45
N ARG A 357 6.01 -17.47 9.07
CA ARG A 357 6.63 -16.52 10.02
C ARG A 357 6.19 -15.09 9.71
N PHE A 358 5.34 -14.53 10.56
CA PHE A 358 4.83 -13.18 10.43
C PHE A 358 5.50 -12.22 11.41
N ALA A 359 6.39 -11.36 10.91
CA ALA A 359 7.08 -10.35 11.69
C ALA A 359 6.14 -9.20 12.06
N SER A 360 5.30 -9.39 13.07
CA SER A 360 4.34 -8.39 13.55
C SER A 360 3.89 -8.61 14.99
N MET A 361 3.89 -7.50 15.75
CA MET A 361 3.27 -7.41 17.08
C MET A 361 1.83 -6.90 17.02
N SER A 362 1.35 -6.46 15.86
CA SER A 362 0.04 -5.81 15.72
C SER A 362 -1.09 -6.83 15.60
N ASP A 363 -2.00 -6.82 16.56
CA ASP A 363 -3.22 -7.63 16.50
C ASP A 363 -4.16 -7.17 15.39
N MET A 364 -4.19 -5.87 15.08
CA MET A 364 -4.97 -5.35 13.95
C MET A 364 -4.56 -6.02 12.63
N LYS A 365 -3.25 -6.17 12.39
CA LYS A 365 -2.73 -6.82 11.18
C LYS A 365 -2.98 -8.33 11.20
N PHE A 366 -2.72 -8.97 12.33
CA PHE A 366 -2.97 -10.40 12.51
C PHE A 366 -4.45 -10.75 12.29
N ASN A 367 -5.36 -10.07 13.00
CA ASN A 367 -6.79 -10.30 12.91
C ASN A 367 -7.33 -10.01 11.49
N ALA A 368 -6.78 -9.02 10.79
CA ALA A 368 -7.17 -8.74 9.40
C ALA A 368 -6.79 -9.89 8.45
N LEU A 369 -5.60 -10.49 8.62
CA LEU A 369 -5.17 -11.66 7.84
C LEU A 369 -6.01 -12.89 8.16
N GLU A 370 -6.24 -13.19 9.44
CA GLU A 370 -7.08 -14.33 9.84
C GLU A 370 -8.51 -14.21 9.32
N ARG A 371 -9.14 -13.03 9.44
CA ARG A 371 -10.49 -12.79 8.88
C ARG A 371 -10.54 -12.93 7.37
N ALA A 372 -9.43 -12.69 6.66
CA ALA A 372 -9.34 -12.92 5.23
C ALA A 372 -9.14 -14.41 4.85
N GLY A 373 -8.96 -15.28 5.86
CA GLY A 373 -8.71 -16.71 5.70
C GLY A 373 -7.25 -17.04 5.43
N ILE A 374 -6.31 -16.21 5.91
CA ILE A 374 -4.87 -16.46 5.82
C ILE A 374 -4.40 -16.99 7.17
N GLU A 375 -3.91 -18.23 7.18
CA GLU A 375 -3.37 -18.86 8.38
C GLU A 375 -2.00 -18.27 8.74
N ILE A 376 -1.76 -18.02 10.03
CA ILE A 376 -0.48 -17.54 10.54
C ILE A 376 0.13 -18.61 11.45
N GLY A 377 1.32 -19.10 11.10
CA GLY A 377 2.06 -20.09 11.89
C GLY A 377 2.68 -19.48 13.15
N GLU A 378 3.67 -18.61 12.98
CA GLU A 378 4.38 -17.93 14.05
C GLU A 378 4.26 -16.40 13.90
N ARG A 379 3.99 -15.70 15.01
CA ARG A 379 4.19 -14.24 15.10
C ARG A 379 5.56 -13.95 15.70
N VAL A 380 6.44 -13.31 14.94
CA VAL A 380 7.81 -12.98 15.35
C VAL A 380 7.85 -11.53 15.85
N PRO A 381 8.07 -11.27 17.16
CA PRO A 381 8.19 -9.91 17.69
C PRO A 381 9.52 -9.25 17.30
N ILE A 382 9.66 -7.95 17.52
CA ILE A 382 10.98 -7.30 17.42
C ILE A 382 11.88 -7.79 18.58
N PRO A 383 13.15 -8.12 18.34
CA PRO A 383 14.13 -8.40 19.40
C PRO A 383 14.33 -7.20 20.35
N GLU A 384 14.50 -7.48 21.65
CA GLU A 384 14.67 -6.44 22.70
C GLU A 384 15.89 -5.54 22.43
N ASP A 385 17.00 -6.12 21.94
CA ASP A 385 18.25 -5.42 21.64
C ASP A 385 18.13 -4.46 20.43
N LEU A 386 17.05 -4.59 19.64
CA LEU A 386 16.75 -3.70 18.52
C LEU A 386 15.78 -2.57 18.90
N ILE A 387 15.29 -2.51 20.14
CA ILE A 387 14.40 -1.44 20.62
C ILE A 387 15.25 -0.23 21.05
N PRO A 388 15.16 0.92 20.36
CA PRO A 388 15.86 2.13 20.80
C PRO A 388 15.36 2.59 22.18
N PRO A 389 16.23 3.19 23.02
CA PRO A 389 15.82 3.63 24.37
C PRO A 389 14.59 4.56 24.38
N ASP A 390 14.52 5.55 23.48
CA ASP A 390 13.41 6.51 23.41
C ASP A 390 12.11 5.87 22.87
N ALA A 391 12.24 4.85 22.01
CA ALA A 391 11.13 4.06 21.50
C ALA A 391 10.50 3.13 22.56
N ARG A 392 11.13 2.96 23.72
CA ARG A 392 10.61 2.14 24.82
C ARG A 392 9.25 2.66 25.30
N VAL A 393 9.03 3.98 25.28
CA VAL A 393 7.73 4.59 25.58
C VAL A 393 6.62 4.05 24.67
N GLU A 394 6.90 3.97 23.35
CA GLU A 394 5.96 3.41 22.38
C GLU A 394 5.72 1.92 22.62
N MET A 395 6.78 1.16 22.90
CA MET A 395 6.71 -0.27 23.10
C MET A 395 5.89 -0.63 24.33
N GLU A 396 6.17 0.00 25.48
CA GLU A 396 5.41 -0.17 26.71
C GLU A 396 3.94 0.17 26.53
N ALA A 397 3.65 1.31 25.87
CA ALA A 397 2.27 1.70 25.59
C ALA A 397 1.54 0.65 24.75
N LYS A 398 2.16 0.15 23.67
CA LYS A 398 1.55 -0.85 22.79
C LYS A 398 1.33 -2.18 23.49
N VAL A 399 2.33 -2.70 24.20
CA VAL A 399 2.23 -3.97 24.91
C VAL A 399 1.17 -3.90 26.01
N SER A 400 1.14 -2.80 26.77
CA SER A 400 0.09 -2.54 27.78
C SER A 400 -1.32 -2.44 27.17
N ALA A 401 -1.42 -1.90 25.94
CA ALA A 401 -2.66 -1.90 25.17
C ALA A 401 -3.01 -3.25 24.51
N GLY A 402 -2.26 -4.33 24.83
CA GLY A 402 -2.56 -5.69 24.42
C GLY A 402 -1.79 -6.19 23.19
N TYR A 403 -0.85 -5.40 22.63
CA TYR A 403 -0.06 -5.87 21.48
C TYR A 403 0.77 -7.10 21.86
N TYR A 404 0.73 -8.10 20.98
CA TYR A 404 1.52 -9.32 21.13
C TYR A 404 3.02 -9.01 21.29
N SER A 405 3.65 -9.58 22.31
CA SER A 405 5.08 -9.42 22.62
C SER A 405 5.87 -10.73 22.63
N GLY A 406 5.22 -11.87 22.33
CA GLY A 406 5.84 -13.19 22.40
C GLY A 406 6.32 -13.59 23.79
N GLY A 407 5.90 -12.89 24.85
CA GLY A 407 6.27 -13.18 26.24
C GLY A 407 7.71 -12.83 26.63
N ALA A 408 8.53 -12.34 25.70
CA ALA A 408 9.95 -12.03 25.91
C ALA A 408 10.24 -10.55 26.19
N PHE A 409 9.25 -9.67 26.07
CA PHE A 409 9.40 -8.24 26.34
C PHE A 409 9.44 -7.99 27.86
N ASN A 410 10.55 -7.44 28.34
CA ASN A 410 10.76 -7.16 29.77
C ASN A 410 10.16 -5.80 30.13
N SER A 411 8.88 -5.76 30.51
CA SER A 411 8.22 -4.48 30.81
C SER A 411 8.84 -3.77 32.02
N THR A 412 9.08 -2.47 31.89
CA THR A 412 9.39 -1.50 32.96
C THR A 412 8.47 -0.28 32.83
N TYR A 413 7.17 -0.56 32.63
CA TYR A 413 6.15 0.43 32.28
C TYR A 413 6.17 1.68 33.18
N ASP A 414 6.22 1.50 34.50
CA ASP A 414 6.17 2.58 35.49
C ASP A 414 7.46 3.42 35.55
N GLU A 415 8.59 2.85 35.10
CA GLU A 415 9.91 3.50 35.10
C GLU A 415 10.23 4.16 33.75
N THR A 416 9.47 3.81 32.70
CA THR A 416 9.75 4.24 31.33
C THR A 416 9.37 5.69 31.11
N GLN A 417 10.37 6.51 30.79
CA GLN A 417 10.21 7.91 30.43
C GLN A 417 11.05 8.25 29.20
N GLY A 418 10.46 8.92 28.22
CA GLY A 418 11.14 9.39 27.03
C GLY A 418 11.92 10.68 27.28
N ARG A 419 12.84 11.00 26.37
CA ARG A 419 13.69 12.19 26.46
C ARG A 419 12.90 13.49 26.37
N GLY A 420 13.47 14.53 26.98
CA GLY A 420 12.93 15.89 26.91
C GLY A 420 12.99 16.53 25.51
N LEU A 421 12.58 17.80 25.42
CA LEU A 421 12.70 18.59 24.19
C LEU A 421 14.10 19.19 23.95
N LYS A 422 14.94 19.23 25.00
CA LYS A 422 16.28 19.84 24.95
C LYS A 422 17.40 18.82 24.75
N GLU A 423 17.03 17.54 24.69
CA GLU A 423 17.85 16.38 24.37
C GLU A 423 17.44 15.89 22.99
#